data_AF-A0A515KK11-F1
#
_entry.id   AF-A0A515KK11-F1
#
_cell.length_a   1.000
_cell.length_b   1.000
_cell.length_c   1.000
_cell.angle_alpha   90.00
_cell.angle_beta   90.00
_cell.angle_gamma   90.00
#
_symmetry.space_group_name_H-M   'P 1'
#
loop_
_entity.id
_entity.type
_entity.pdbx_description
1 polymer ?
#
loop_
_entity_poly.entity_id
_entity_poly.type
_entity_poly.pdbx_seq_one_letter_code
_entity_poly.pdbx_strand_id
1 'polypeptide(L)'
;MAVRTRVQPIDRDISLMLAEDLSPQAQSAALARFANEQLREAQEINTRSLGRLPSHDTYVDGRPGAAPESVKPSGTIIFEFELVGDVIEWIQTMLIQHSPRLSGRYSKSHVLFADGAEVQFGALVPESRSYTFVNTQPYARKIERGLSAQAKSGVYEVVAVMASRRFGNVAKVRFAFVVPQFGAVHSWASKTSMKRRDRPNMKSGTRAEWLRRQPAIIVTV
;
A
#
# COMPACT_ATOMS: atom_id res chain seq x y z
N MET A 1 -18.80 76.10 22.55
CA MET A 1 -17.40 75.61 22.50
C MET A 1 -17.40 74.26 21.82
N ALA A 2 -16.68 74.09 20.71
CA ALA A 2 -16.58 72.80 20.03
C ALA A 2 -15.41 72.01 20.60
N VAL A 3 -15.68 70.86 21.21
CA VAL A 3 -14.64 69.92 21.67
C VAL A 3 -14.11 69.19 20.43
N ARG A 4 -12.91 69.57 19.99
CA ARG A 4 -12.13 68.79 19.01
C ARG A 4 -11.29 67.77 19.78
N THR A 5 -11.77 66.53 19.86
CA THR A 5 -10.96 65.42 20.35
C THR A 5 -10.21 64.81 19.17
N ARG A 6 -8.87 64.94 19.18
CA ARG A 6 -7.98 64.39 18.16
C ARG A 6 -7.82 62.89 18.45
N VAL A 7 -8.59 62.04 17.76
CA VAL A 7 -8.41 60.59 17.80
C VAL A 7 -7.21 60.24 16.93
N GLN A 8 -6.15 59.70 17.53
CA GLN A 8 -5.05 59.00 16.86
C GLN A 8 -4.72 57.74 17.68
N PRO A 9 -4.20 56.66 17.08
CA PRO A 9 -4.76 55.92 15.97
C PRO A 9 -4.84 54.43 16.39
N ILE A 10 -6.06 53.91 16.60
CA ILE A 10 -6.29 52.47 16.82
C ILE A 10 -5.69 51.63 15.67
N ASP A 11 -5.56 52.23 14.48
CA ASP A 11 -4.95 51.63 13.29
C ASP A 11 -3.50 51.18 13.49
N ARG A 12 -2.70 51.85 14.34
CA ARG A 12 -1.27 51.52 14.49
C ARG A 12 -1.06 50.26 15.31
N ASP A 13 -1.85 50.08 16.37
CA ASP A 13 -1.79 48.89 17.23
C ASP A 13 -2.37 47.66 16.52
N ILE A 14 -3.46 47.83 15.75
CA ILE A 14 -4.00 46.76 14.90
C ILE A 14 -3.03 46.38 13.79
N SER A 15 -2.36 47.35 13.16
CA SER A 15 -1.36 47.10 12.11
C SER A 15 -0.12 46.39 12.65
N LEU A 16 0.30 46.71 13.88
CA LEU A 16 1.42 46.05 14.55
C LEU A 16 1.08 44.61 14.93
N MET A 17 -0.11 44.35 15.48
CA MET A 17 -0.59 42.99 15.75
C MET A 17 -0.75 42.16 14.47
N LEU A 18 -1.34 42.73 13.40
CA LEU A 18 -1.40 42.04 12.11
C LEU A 18 -0.02 41.79 11.51
N ALA A 19 0.92 42.73 11.64
CA ALA A 19 2.29 42.57 11.15
C ALA A 19 3.11 41.57 11.97
N GLU A 20 2.81 41.42 13.27
CA GLU A 20 3.42 40.44 14.16
C GLU A 20 2.88 39.03 13.87
N ASP A 21 1.57 38.88 13.67
CA ASP A 21 0.93 37.63 13.21
C ASP A 21 1.33 37.26 11.77
N LEU A 22 1.60 38.25 10.91
CA LEU A 22 2.12 38.06 9.56
C LEU A 22 3.65 38.10 9.50
N SER A 23 4.36 38.15 10.64
CA SER A 23 5.81 38.20 10.64
C SER A 23 6.40 36.92 10.04
N PRO A 24 7.55 36.96 9.36
CA PRO A 24 8.18 35.77 8.79
C PRO A 24 8.39 34.64 9.82
N GLN A 25 8.69 35.00 11.07
CA GLN A 25 8.84 34.09 12.20
C GLN A 25 7.52 33.46 12.61
N ALA A 26 6.45 34.26 12.75
CA ALA A 26 5.11 33.75 13.07
C ALA A 26 4.58 32.81 11.97
N GLN A 27 4.83 33.13 10.70
CA GLN A 27 4.49 32.27 9.56
C GLN A 27 5.21 30.92 9.64
N SER A 28 6.53 30.94 9.88
CA SER A 28 7.34 29.73 9.98
C SER A 28 6.88 28.85 11.17
N ALA A 29 6.61 29.48 12.32
CA ALA A 29 6.10 28.79 13.50
C ALA A 29 4.70 28.21 13.29
N ALA A 30 3.81 28.94 12.62
CA ALA A 30 2.47 28.46 12.28
C ALA A 30 2.54 27.25 11.33
N LEU A 31 3.43 27.29 10.34
CA LEU A 31 3.63 26.20 9.39
C LEU A 31 4.19 24.95 10.10
N ALA A 32 5.19 25.10 10.97
CA ALA A 32 5.74 24.00 11.75
C ALA A 32 4.68 23.36 12.69
N ARG A 33 3.87 24.18 13.37
CA ARG A 33 2.76 23.67 14.21
C ARG A 33 1.76 22.85 13.39
N PHE A 34 1.30 23.41 12.28
CA PHE A 34 0.35 22.73 11.39
C PHE A 34 0.94 21.42 10.84
N ALA A 35 2.21 21.44 10.41
CA ALA A 35 2.90 20.25 9.92
C ALA A 35 2.97 19.15 11.00
N ASN A 36 3.29 19.50 12.25
CA ASN A 36 3.32 18.55 13.37
C ASN A 36 1.92 17.97 13.70
N GLU A 37 0.86 18.78 13.59
CA GLU A 37 -0.52 18.29 13.75
C GLU A 37 -0.90 17.29 12.66
N GLN A 38 -0.56 17.60 11.40
CA GLN A 38 -0.78 16.71 10.26
C GLN A 38 0.06 15.42 10.35
N LEU A 39 1.31 15.52 10.82
CA LEU A 39 2.15 14.35 11.09
C LEU A 39 1.48 13.43 12.11
N ARG A 40 0.98 13.98 13.23
CA ARG A 40 0.29 13.19 14.26
C ARG A 40 -0.95 12.51 13.69
N GLU A 41 -1.76 13.22 12.92
CA GLU A 41 -2.95 12.65 12.26
C GLU A 41 -2.57 11.50 11.30
N ALA A 42 -1.57 11.71 10.44
CA ALA A 42 -1.06 10.67 9.54
C ALA A 42 -0.53 9.46 10.32
N GLN A 43 0.22 9.69 11.40
CA GLN A 43 0.72 8.64 12.29
C GLN A 43 -0.41 7.85 12.95
N GLU A 44 -1.48 8.50 13.41
CA GLU A 44 -2.65 7.83 13.99
C GLU A 44 -3.39 6.97 12.96
N ILE A 45 -3.59 7.50 11.74
CA ILE A 45 -4.21 6.77 10.63
C ILE A 45 -3.37 5.53 10.29
N ASN A 46 -2.06 5.71 10.10
CA ASN A 46 -1.18 4.62 9.73
C ASN A 46 -1.02 3.61 10.86
N THR A 47 -0.96 4.05 12.12
CA THR A 47 -0.91 3.16 13.28
C THR A 47 -2.16 2.31 13.40
N ARG A 48 -3.34 2.86 13.10
CA ARG A 48 -4.59 2.08 13.08
C ARG A 48 -4.57 0.98 12.00
N SER A 49 -4.01 1.27 10.83
CA SER A 49 -3.89 0.30 9.74
C SER A 49 -2.79 -0.75 10.00
N LEU A 50 -1.63 -0.33 10.50
CA LEU A 50 -0.47 -1.20 10.70
C LEU A 50 -0.48 -1.95 12.03
N GLY A 51 -1.05 -1.35 13.08
CA GLY A 51 -0.92 -1.80 14.47
C GLY A 51 0.38 -1.37 15.14
N ARG A 52 1.19 -0.55 14.47
CA ARG A 52 2.44 0.06 14.97
C ARG A 52 2.66 1.43 14.34
N LEU A 53 3.45 2.28 14.99
CA LEU A 53 3.85 3.56 14.42
C LEU A 53 4.88 3.33 13.29
N PRO A 54 4.62 3.73 12.04
CA PRO A 54 5.62 3.66 10.98
C PRO A 54 6.68 4.75 11.16
N SER A 55 7.93 4.43 10.78
CA SER A 55 8.97 5.42 10.59
C SER A 55 8.64 6.31 9.39
N HIS A 56 9.17 7.52 9.40
CA HIS A 56 9.08 8.46 8.30
C HIS A 56 10.38 9.23 8.17
N ASP A 57 10.68 9.65 6.96
CA ASP A 57 11.74 10.62 6.69
C ASP A 57 11.16 12.03 6.69
N THR A 58 11.94 12.97 7.20
CA THR A 58 11.55 14.38 7.30
C THR A 58 12.43 15.23 6.40
N TYR A 59 11.81 16.05 5.58
CA TYR A 59 12.50 17.03 4.74
C TYR A 59 11.95 18.42 5.00
N VAL A 60 12.85 19.38 5.27
CA VAL A 60 12.48 20.79 5.49
C VAL A 60 13.22 21.67 4.50
N ASP A 61 12.48 22.29 3.60
CA ASP A 61 13.03 23.04 2.46
C ASP A 61 14.04 22.21 1.65
N GLY A 62 13.75 20.92 1.46
CA GLY A 62 14.60 19.94 0.78
C GLY A 62 15.79 19.43 1.61
N ARG A 63 15.94 19.86 2.87
CA ARG A 63 17.01 19.38 3.76
C ARG A 63 16.55 18.12 4.51
N PRO A 64 17.21 16.96 4.32
CA PRO A 64 16.84 15.73 5.02
C PRO A 64 17.18 15.82 6.52
N GLY A 65 16.30 15.30 7.37
CA GLY A 65 16.48 15.23 8.82
C GLY A 65 16.46 16.57 9.55
N ALA A 66 16.13 17.67 8.87
CA ALA A 66 16.03 18.98 9.49
C ALA A 66 14.76 19.07 10.37
N ALA A 67 14.87 19.82 11.48
CA ALA A 67 13.76 20.03 12.38
C ALA A 67 12.65 20.85 11.70
N PRO A 68 11.35 20.48 11.81
CA PRO A 68 10.21 21.21 11.25
C PRO A 68 10.21 22.71 11.59
N GLU A 69 10.69 23.06 12.78
CA GLU A 69 10.76 24.43 13.29
C GLU A 69 11.80 25.29 12.55
N SER A 70 12.71 24.67 11.78
CA SER A 70 13.74 25.35 10.99
C SER A 70 13.28 25.77 9.59
N VAL A 71 11.99 25.61 9.28
CA VAL A 71 11.39 25.94 7.99
C VAL A 71 11.48 27.44 7.72
N LYS A 72 11.76 27.81 6.48
CA LYS A 72 11.72 29.20 6.04
C LYS A 72 10.28 29.72 5.99
N PRO A 73 10.08 31.05 6.04
CA PRO A 73 8.80 31.65 5.72
C PRO A 73 8.37 31.22 4.31
N SER A 74 7.14 30.71 4.17
CA SER A 74 6.64 30.10 2.92
C SER A 74 7.44 28.88 2.42
N GLY A 75 8.19 28.21 3.31
CA GLY A 75 8.91 26.98 3.03
C GLY A 75 8.02 25.75 2.93
N THR A 76 8.62 24.57 2.88
CA THR A 76 7.88 23.30 2.75
C THR A 76 8.44 22.25 3.69
N ILE A 77 7.54 21.54 4.36
CA ILE A 77 7.85 20.40 5.24
C ILE A 77 7.19 19.17 4.63
N ILE A 78 7.97 18.11 4.42
CA ILE A 78 7.50 16.85 3.86
C ILE A 78 7.84 15.74 4.85
N PHE A 79 6.84 14.92 5.17
CA PHE A 79 7.01 13.68 5.91
C PHE A 79 6.69 12.52 4.96
N GLU A 80 7.67 11.66 4.72
CA GLU A 80 7.56 10.57 3.77
C GLU A 80 7.46 9.24 4.51
N PHE A 81 6.38 8.49 4.26
CA PHE A 81 6.14 7.18 4.86
C PHE A 81 6.27 6.07 3.81
N GLU A 82 7.17 5.13 4.02
CA GLU A 82 7.27 3.93 3.19
C GLU A 82 6.38 2.80 3.74
N LEU A 83 5.09 2.83 3.39
CA LEU A 83 4.09 1.91 3.96
C LEU A 83 3.85 0.64 3.13
N VAL A 84 4.37 0.59 1.90
CA VAL A 84 4.07 -0.50 0.96
C VAL A 84 4.66 -1.82 1.45
N GLY A 85 5.90 -1.80 1.94
CA GLY A 85 6.57 -2.98 2.48
C GLY A 85 5.72 -3.68 3.55
N ASP A 86 5.12 -2.90 4.46
CA ASP A 86 4.22 -3.41 5.50
C ASP A 86 2.96 -4.08 4.94
N VAL A 87 2.33 -3.47 3.92
CA VAL A 87 1.14 -4.04 3.28
C VAL A 87 1.49 -5.38 2.65
N ILE A 88 2.63 -5.45 1.96
CA ILE A 88 3.13 -6.67 1.30
C ILE A 88 3.45 -7.76 2.33
N GLU A 89 4.18 -7.44 3.39
CA GLU A 89 4.51 -8.39 4.46
C GLU A 89 3.25 -8.93 5.17
N TRP A 90 2.29 -8.05 5.43
CA TRP A 90 1.03 -8.45 6.05
C TRP A 90 0.24 -9.41 5.15
N ILE A 91 0.11 -9.08 3.85
CA ILE A 91 -0.57 -9.96 2.88
C ILE A 91 0.11 -11.32 2.81
N GLN A 92 1.45 -11.35 2.74
CA GLN A 92 2.23 -12.59 2.75
C GLN A 92 1.92 -13.43 3.99
N THR A 93 1.91 -12.82 5.17
CA THR A 93 1.59 -13.49 6.43
C THR A 93 0.18 -14.08 6.41
N MET A 94 -0.81 -13.31 5.96
CA MET A 94 -2.19 -13.77 5.86
C MET A 94 -2.36 -14.91 4.85
N LEU A 95 -1.70 -14.85 3.69
CA LEU A 95 -1.72 -15.93 2.71
C LEU A 95 -1.21 -17.25 3.32
N ILE A 96 -0.15 -17.21 4.13
CA ILE A 96 0.39 -18.39 4.80
C ILE A 96 -0.56 -18.90 5.91
N GLN A 97 -1.20 -18.00 6.66
CA GLN A 97 -2.13 -18.36 7.73
C GLN A 97 -3.42 -18.98 7.21
N HIS A 98 -4.00 -18.42 6.15
CA HIS A 98 -5.25 -18.89 5.55
C HIS A 98 -5.08 -20.05 4.57
N SER A 99 -3.84 -20.44 4.29
CA SER A 99 -3.54 -21.56 3.41
C SER A 99 -3.93 -22.92 4.00
N PRO A 100 -4.55 -23.81 3.21
CA PRO A 100 -4.83 -25.18 3.66
C PRO A 100 -3.54 -25.95 3.93
N ARG A 101 -3.54 -26.69 5.04
CA ARG A 101 -2.40 -27.50 5.51
C ARG A 101 -2.77 -28.97 5.40
N LEU A 102 -2.32 -29.57 4.29
CA LEU A 102 -2.26 -31.03 4.11
C LEU A 102 -0.80 -31.49 4.04
N SER A 103 -0.07 -31.01 3.04
CA SER A 103 1.38 -31.23 2.87
C SER A 103 2.22 -29.96 3.01
N GLY A 104 1.57 -28.80 3.21
CA GLY A 104 2.21 -27.48 3.21
C GLY A 104 2.68 -26.99 1.83
N ARG A 105 2.51 -27.77 0.75
CA ARG A 105 2.94 -27.34 -0.61
C ARG A 105 2.24 -26.06 -1.06
N TYR A 106 0.96 -25.91 -0.77
CA TYR A 106 0.21 -24.71 -1.15
C TYR A 106 0.76 -23.45 -0.47
N SER A 107 0.95 -23.48 0.85
CA SER A 107 1.46 -22.35 1.64
C SER A 107 2.91 -21.98 1.31
N LYS A 108 3.70 -22.91 0.77
CA LYS A 108 5.09 -22.67 0.34
C LYS A 108 5.21 -22.16 -1.11
N SER A 109 4.10 -22.04 -1.82
CA SER A 109 4.09 -21.75 -3.26
C SER A 109 3.48 -20.38 -3.60
N HIS A 110 3.35 -19.51 -2.61
CA HIS A 110 3.07 -18.11 -2.85
C HIS A 110 4.34 -17.42 -3.35
N VAL A 111 4.20 -16.60 -4.38
CA VAL A 111 5.29 -15.84 -5.00
C VAL A 111 4.81 -14.40 -5.17
N LEU A 112 5.72 -13.45 -4.96
CA LEU A 112 5.50 -12.02 -5.14
C LEU A 112 6.23 -11.57 -6.39
N PHE A 113 5.57 -10.73 -7.16
CA PHE A 113 6.16 -10.01 -8.29
C PHE A 113 6.03 -8.51 -8.06
N ALA A 114 7.07 -7.75 -8.35
CA ALA A 114 7.08 -6.30 -8.37
C ALA A 114 7.37 -5.85 -9.81
N ASP A 115 6.38 -5.23 -10.46
CA ASP A 115 6.38 -4.88 -11.89
C ASP A 115 6.84 -6.00 -12.84
N GLY A 116 6.56 -7.26 -12.46
CA GLY A 116 6.88 -8.46 -13.23
C GLY A 116 8.20 -9.15 -12.87
N ALA A 117 9.04 -8.52 -12.03
CA ALA A 117 10.22 -9.15 -11.46
C ALA A 117 9.84 -9.95 -10.20
N GLU A 118 10.31 -11.20 -10.10
CA GLU A 118 10.07 -12.04 -8.92
C GLU A 118 10.86 -11.50 -7.73
N VAL A 119 10.17 -11.30 -6.60
CA VAL A 119 10.74 -10.83 -5.34
C VAL A 119 10.72 -11.98 -4.34
N GLN A 120 11.88 -12.25 -3.74
CA GLN A 120 11.97 -13.26 -2.70
C GLN A 120 11.24 -12.80 -1.43
N PHE A 121 10.48 -13.72 -0.84
CA PHE A 121 9.79 -13.47 0.42
C PHE A 121 10.80 -13.18 1.54
N GLY A 122 10.61 -12.08 2.26
CA GLY A 122 11.52 -11.62 3.31
C GLY A 122 12.74 -10.83 2.81
N ALA A 123 12.89 -10.63 1.49
CA ALA A 123 13.81 -9.62 0.96
C ALA A 123 13.18 -8.23 1.06
N LEU A 124 14.02 -7.19 0.94
CA LEU A 124 13.54 -5.82 0.78
C LEU A 124 12.65 -5.74 -0.46
N VAL A 125 11.44 -5.21 -0.30
CA VAL A 125 10.48 -5.04 -1.39
C VAL A 125 10.94 -3.85 -2.22
N PRO A 126 11.28 -4.03 -3.51
CA PRO A 126 11.69 -2.90 -4.35
C PRO A 126 10.51 -1.98 -4.62
N GLU A 127 10.77 -0.68 -4.75
CA GLU A 127 9.75 0.26 -5.22
C GLU A 127 9.23 -0.15 -6.59
N SER A 128 7.91 -0.20 -6.73
CA SER A 128 7.23 -0.64 -7.96
C SER A 128 5.81 -0.11 -8.00
N ARG A 129 5.28 0.06 -9.20
CA ARG A 129 3.92 0.55 -9.42
C ARG A 129 2.87 -0.50 -9.08
N SER A 130 3.19 -1.77 -9.31
CA SER A 130 2.29 -2.86 -8.99
C SER A 130 3.00 -4.07 -8.40
N TYR A 131 2.41 -4.60 -7.34
CA TYR A 131 2.80 -5.87 -6.75
C TYR A 131 1.73 -6.91 -6.99
N THR A 132 2.14 -8.11 -7.35
CA THR A 132 1.23 -9.22 -7.63
C THR A 132 1.65 -10.46 -6.86
N PHE A 133 0.80 -10.90 -5.96
CA PHE A 133 0.91 -12.23 -5.35
C PHE A 133 0.22 -13.26 -6.20
N VAL A 134 0.84 -14.41 -6.41
CA VAL A 134 0.25 -15.58 -7.09
C VAL A 134 0.63 -16.86 -6.39
N ASN A 135 -0.23 -17.89 -6.52
CA ASN A 135 0.14 -19.25 -6.13
C ASN A 135 0.49 -20.06 -7.37
N THR A 136 1.66 -20.70 -7.36
CA THR A 136 2.16 -21.45 -8.52
C THR A 136 1.61 -22.86 -8.61
N GLN A 137 0.82 -23.31 -7.61
CA GLN A 137 0.28 -24.66 -7.61
C GLN A 137 -0.86 -24.84 -8.64
N PRO A 138 -0.85 -25.93 -9.43
CA PRO A 138 -1.86 -26.17 -10.46
C PRO A 138 -3.30 -26.26 -9.93
N TYR A 139 -3.44 -26.68 -8.67
CA TYR A 139 -4.71 -26.85 -7.99
C TYR A 139 -5.14 -25.61 -7.21
N ALA A 140 -4.39 -24.51 -7.24
CA ALA A 140 -4.72 -23.30 -6.48
C ALA A 140 -6.10 -22.73 -6.85
N ARG A 141 -6.48 -22.79 -8.13
CA ARG A 141 -7.83 -22.42 -8.58
C ARG A 141 -8.94 -23.26 -7.96
N LYS A 142 -8.69 -24.55 -7.70
CA LYS A 142 -9.70 -25.44 -7.10
C LYS A 142 -9.93 -25.03 -5.65
N ILE A 143 -8.86 -24.75 -4.92
CA ILE A 143 -8.91 -24.20 -3.58
C ILE A 143 -9.68 -22.88 -3.58
N GLU A 144 -9.37 -21.97 -4.51
CA GLU A 144 -10.04 -20.67 -4.58
C GLU A 144 -11.56 -20.78 -4.87
N ARG A 145 -11.98 -21.85 -5.53
CA ARG A 145 -13.41 -22.13 -5.82
C ARG A 145 -14.13 -22.87 -4.69
N GLY A 146 -13.50 -23.00 -3.53
CA GLY A 146 -14.10 -23.68 -2.38
C GLY A 146 -14.07 -25.20 -2.43
N LEU A 147 -13.29 -25.81 -3.34
CA LEU A 147 -13.12 -27.27 -3.38
C LEU A 147 -12.17 -27.79 -2.27
N SER A 148 -11.71 -26.90 -1.39
CA SER A 148 -10.98 -27.24 -0.18
C SER A 148 -11.91 -27.11 1.02
N ALA A 149 -12.03 -28.17 1.83
CA ALA A 149 -12.79 -28.11 3.09
C ALA A 149 -12.23 -27.06 4.07
N GLN A 150 -10.92 -26.80 4.02
CA GLN A 150 -10.23 -25.83 4.89
C GLN A 150 -10.29 -24.39 4.34
N ALA A 151 -10.61 -24.20 3.06
CA ALA A 151 -10.65 -22.89 2.41
C ALA A 151 -11.87 -22.80 1.48
N LYS A 152 -13.06 -22.90 2.07
CA LYS A 152 -14.34 -22.91 1.33
C LYS A 152 -14.62 -21.61 0.58
N SER A 153 -14.14 -20.49 1.11
CA SER A 153 -14.30 -19.17 0.52
C SER A 153 -13.09 -18.73 -0.32
N GLY A 154 -12.16 -19.66 -0.61
CA GLY A 154 -10.88 -19.33 -1.20
C GLY A 154 -9.89 -18.71 -0.21
N VAL A 155 -8.66 -18.50 -0.67
CA VAL A 155 -7.58 -17.93 0.15
C VAL A 155 -7.27 -16.53 -0.33
N TYR A 156 -7.10 -16.35 -1.64
CA TYR A 156 -6.68 -15.09 -2.23
C TYR A 156 -7.78 -14.03 -2.16
N GLU A 157 -9.02 -14.40 -2.45
CA GLU A 157 -10.17 -13.50 -2.40
C GLU A 157 -10.41 -13.01 -0.97
N VAL A 158 -10.40 -13.93 0.00
CA VAL A 158 -10.54 -13.60 1.43
C VAL A 158 -9.44 -12.66 1.90
N VAL A 159 -8.18 -12.97 1.59
CA VAL A 159 -7.04 -12.13 1.98
C VAL A 159 -7.08 -10.77 1.28
N ALA A 160 -7.45 -10.70 0.01
CA ALA A 160 -7.60 -9.43 -0.70
C ALA A 160 -8.69 -8.54 -0.08
N VAL A 161 -9.82 -9.12 0.33
CA VAL A 161 -10.90 -8.39 1.01
C VAL A 161 -10.41 -7.86 2.37
N MET A 162 -9.72 -8.67 3.16
CA MET A 162 -9.17 -8.22 4.44
C MET A 162 -8.11 -7.13 4.27
N ALA A 163 -7.21 -7.29 3.30
CA ALA A 163 -6.19 -6.31 2.95
C ALA A 163 -6.82 -4.99 2.49
N SER A 164 -7.80 -5.04 1.59
CA SER A 164 -8.49 -3.85 1.08
C SER A 164 -9.23 -3.10 2.19
N ARG A 165 -9.80 -3.81 3.17
CA ARG A 165 -10.44 -3.18 4.34
C ARG A 165 -9.44 -2.53 5.28
N ARG A 166 -8.26 -3.15 5.44
CA ARG A 166 -7.22 -2.71 6.38
C ARG A 166 -6.34 -1.59 5.83
N PHE A 167 -5.99 -1.66 4.54
CA PHE A 167 -4.99 -0.82 3.89
C PHE A 167 -5.56 -0.01 2.72
N GLY A 168 -6.88 0.11 2.60
CA GLY A 168 -7.52 0.85 1.51
C GLY A 168 -7.15 2.33 1.44
N ASN A 169 -6.62 2.90 2.52
CA ASN A 169 -6.06 4.25 2.58
C ASN A 169 -4.59 4.35 2.13
N VAL A 170 -3.88 3.21 2.06
CA VAL A 170 -2.45 3.13 1.71
C VAL A 170 -2.27 2.66 0.27
N ALA A 171 -2.98 1.60 -0.13
CA ALA A 171 -2.85 1.01 -1.45
C ALA A 171 -4.17 0.42 -1.94
N LYS A 172 -4.34 0.39 -3.25
CA LYS A 172 -5.47 -0.29 -3.89
C LYS A 172 -5.18 -1.78 -3.98
N VAL A 173 -5.87 -2.56 -3.16
CA VAL A 173 -5.76 -4.03 -3.15
C VAL A 173 -6.98 -4.66 -3.82
N ARG A 174 -6.75 -5.59 -4.76
CA ARG A 174 -7.84 -6.31 -5.44
C ARG A 174 -7.50 -7.77 -5.72
N PHE A 175 -8.54 -8.61 -5.75
CA PHE A 175 -8.46 -9.98 -6.21
C PHE A 175 -8.67 -10.07 -7.73
N ALA A 176 -7.92 -10.94 -8.40
CA ALA A 176 -8.12 -11.27 -9.80
C ALA A 176 -7.63 -12.69 -10.13
N PHE A 177 -8.00 -13.18 -11.32
CA PHE A 177 -7.33 -14.32 -11.93
C PHE A 177 -6.40 -13.82 -13.03
N VAL A 178 -5.10 -13.93 -12.81
CA VAL A 178 -4.08 -13.49 -13.78
C VAL A 178 -3.47 -14.70 -14.48
N VAL A 179 -3.10 -14.54 -15.74
CA VAL A 179 -2.15 -15.46 -16.39
C VAL A 179 -0.78 -14.91 -16.03
N PRO A 180 0.01 -15.54 -15.15
CA PRO A 180 1.35 -15.08 -14.88
C PRO A 180 2.11 -15.12 -16.21
N GLN A 181 2.44 -13.94 -16.77
CA GLN A 181 3.28 -13.85 -17.96
C GLN A 181 4.77 -13.98 -17.62
N PHE A 182 5.07 -14.26 -16.35
CA PHE A 182 6.40 -14.17 -15.74
C PHE A 182 6.65 -15.40 -14.85
N GLY A 183 7.93 -15.73 -14.63
CA GLY A 183 8.38 -16.74 -13.66
C GLY A 183 8.04 -18.21 -13.99
N ALA A 184 8.31 -19.10 -13.03
CA ALA A 184 8.25 -20.56 -13.17
C ALA A 184 6.90 -21.11 -13.67
N VAL A 185 5.80 -20.37 -13.51
CA VAL A 185 4.45 -20.77 -13.99
C VAL A 185 4.37 -20.78 -15.52
N HIS A 186 5.07 -19.87 -16.22
CA HIS A 186 5.17 -19.92 -17.68
C HIS A 186 5.89 -21.20 -18.14
N SER A 187 6.99 -21.54 -17.47
CA SER A 187 7.76 -22.75 -17.75
C SER A 187 6.99 -24.04 -17.42
N TRP A 188 6.24 -24.10 -16.30
CA TRP A 188 5.41 -25.24 -15.93
C TRP A 188 4.22 -25.42 -16.87
N ALA A 189 3.55 -24.32 -17.22
CA ALA A 189 2.39 -24.36 -18.11
C ALA A 189 2.75 -24.73 -19.56
N SER A 190 4.00 -24.51 -19.97
CA SER A 190 4.53 -25.01 -21.24
C SER A 190 4.84 -26.52 -21.23
N LYS A 191 5.04 -27.12 -20.05
CA LYS A 191 5.45 -28.52 -19.86
C LYS A 191 4.32 -29.48 -19.45
N THR A 192 3.17 -28.98 -19.00
CA THR A 192 2.09 -29.84 -18.46
C THR A 192 1.25 -30.51 -19.55
N SER A 193 1.11 -31.84 -19.50
CA SER A 193 0.36 -32.66 -20.47
C SER A 193 -1.09 -32.96 -20.06
N MET A 194 -1.61 -32.30 -19.02
CA MET A 194 -2.85 -32.68 -18.36
C MET A 194 -4.08 -32.62 -19.29
N LYS A 195 -4.58 -33.81 -19.68
CA LYS A 195 -5.79 -33.94 -20.50
C LYS A 195 -7.07 -33.99 -19.63
N ARG A 196 -8.03 -33.07 -19.83
CA ARG A 196 -9.37 -33.15 -19.22
C ARG A 196 -10.22 -34.12 -20.05
N ARG A 197 -10.81 -35.12 -19.39
CA ARG A 197 -11.71 -36.13 -19.99
C ARG A 197 -13.08 -35.54 -20.39
N ASP A 198 -13.53 -34.49 -19.71
CA ASP A 198 -14.92 -34.00 -19.83
C ASP A 198 -15.14 -32.84 -20.81
N ARG A 199 -14.09 -32.33 -21.48
CA ARG A 199 -14.22 -31.24 -22.47
C ARG A 199 -13.25 -31.44 -23.65
N PRO A 200 -13.53 -32.43 -24.52
CA PRO A 200 -12.64 -32.77 -25.64
C PRO A 200 -12.52 -31.64 -26.69
N ASN A 201 -13.58 -30.84 -26.88
CA ASN A 201 -13.66 -29.87 -27.99
C ASN A 201 -13.21 -28.43 -27.66
N MET A 202 -12.52 -28.21 -26.54
CA MET A 202 -12.00 -26.89 -26.20
C MET A 202 -10.73 -26.60 -27.02
N LYS A 203 -10.72 -25.53 -27.83
CA LYS A 203 -9.54 -25.10 -28.62
C LYS A 203 -8.28 -25.05 -27.74
N SER A 204 -7.17 -25.62 -28.21
CA SER A 204 -5.98 -25.86 -27.38
C SER A 204 -5.41 -24.58 -26.75
N GLY A 205 -5.44 -23.45 -27.48
CA GLY A 205 -5.00 -22.13 -27.01
C GLY A 205 -5.84 -21.62 -25.83
N THR A 206 -7.16 -21.62 -25.95
CA THR A 206 -8.09 -21.20 -24.89
C THR A 206 -7.96 -22.08 -23.64
N ARG A 207 -7.61 -23.35 -23.82
CA ARG A 207 -7.41 -24.32 -22.74
C ARG A 207 -6.08 -24.11 -22.01
N ALA A 208 -5.00 -23.87 -22.74
CA ALA A 208 -3.70 -23.55 -22.16
C ALA A 208 -3.77 -22.23 -21.38
N GLU A 209 -4.43 -21.21 -21.93
CA GLU A 209 -4.66 -19.94 -21.24
C GLU A 209 -5.51 -20.12 -19.98
N TRP A 210 -6.59 -20.91 -20.04
CA TRP A 210 -7.41 -21.22 -18.88
C TRP A 210 -6.62 -21.97 -17.80
N LEU A 211 -5.80 -22.96 -18.14
CA LEU A 211 -4.96 -23.68 -17.16
C LEU A 211 -3.91 -22.79 -16.48
N ARG A 212 -3.54 -21.67 -17.11
CA ARG A 212 -2.55 -20.73 -16.58
C ARG A 212 -3.12 -19.66 -15.65
N ARG A 213 -4.44 -19.43 -15.67
CA ARG A 213 -5.05 -18.39 -14.82
C ARG A 213 -4.96 -18.78 -13.35
N GLN A 214 -4.06 -18.16 -12.60
CA GLN A 214 -3.91 -18.38 -11.17
C GLN A 214 -4.63 -17.29 -10.37
N PRO A 215 -5.14 -17.63 -9.16
CA PRO A 215 -5.65 -16.62 -8.25
C PRO A 215 -4.51 -15.67 -7.85
N ALA A 216 -4.83 -14.39 -7.79
CA ALA A 216 -3.86 -13.33 -7.53
C ALA A 216 -4.42 -12.20 -6.68
N ILE A 217 -3.55 -11.63 -5.85
CA ILE A 217 -3.79 -10.34 -5.19
C ILE A 217 -2.92 -9.32 -5.90
N ILE A 218 -3.53 -8.26 -6.39
CA ILE A 218 -2.84 -7.15 -7.04
C ILE A 218 -2.92 -5.96 -6.10
N VAL A 219 -1.75 -5.41 -5.78
CA VAL A 219 -1.58 -4.19 -5.01
C VAL A 219 -1.06 -3.13 -5.97
N THR A 220 -1.69 -1.97 -5.96
CA THR A 220 -1.27 -0.80 -6.75
C THR A 220 -1.20 0.38 -5.80
N VAL A 221 -0.07 1.09 -5.86
CA VAL A 221 0.16 2.37 -5.19
C VAL A 221 -0.02 3.53 -6.17
#